data_AF-A0A4Q3YIF5-F1
#
_entry.id   AF-A0A4Q3YIF5-F1
#
_cell.length_a   1.000
_cell.length_b   1.000
_cell.length_c   1.000
_cell.angle_alpha   90.00
_cell.angle_beta   90.00
_cell.angle_gamma   90.00
#
_symmetry.space_group_name_H-M   'P 1'
#
loop_
_entity.id
_entity.type
_entity.pdbx_description
1 polymer ?
#
loop_
_entity_poly.entity_id
_entity_poly.type
_entity_poly.pdbx_seq_one_letter_code
_entity_poly.pdbx_strand_id
1 'polypeptide(L)'
;SQAGTGRTDLVGGQIDMMFDAIGAIQPQIQSGAVRALAVTSSKRLPNMPDVPTLAESGVKGYEFESVSGLMAPEGTPKDIIDKLNKAVTESVRDKDVQTQFMQAAMMPRTETPEVFGEWLSVSIRKWADVFAAAGIKPNN
;
A
#
# COMPACT_ATOMS: atom_id res chain seq x y z
N SER A 1 12.25 3.77 14.02
CA SER A 1 10.85 3.29 14.09
C SER A 1 10.86 1.81 14.46
N GLN A 2 9.80 1.26 15.05
CA GLN A 2 9.72 -0.18 15.41
C GLN A 2 9.94 -1.10 14.18
N ALA A 3 9.55 -0.65 12.99
CA ALA A 3 9.84 -1.37 11.75
C ALA A 3 11.35 -1.44 11.44
N GLY A 4 12.13 -0.40 11.76
CA GLY A 4 13.58 -0.40 11.54
C GLY A 4 14.32 -1.44 12.39
N THR A 5 13.93 -1.60 13.66
CA THR A 5 14.50 -2.64 14.54
C THR A 5 14.06 -4.04 14.09
N GLY A 6 12.78 -4.21 13.71
CA GLY A 6 12.27 -5.50 13.20
C GLY A 6 13.00 -6.00 11.95
N ARG A 7 13.42 -5.11 11.04
CA ARG A 7 14.22 -5.53 9.87
C ARG A 7 15.60 -6.06 10.26
N THR A 8 16.26 -5.41 11.21
CA THR A 8 17.56 -5.88 11.71
C THR A 8 17.41 -7.23 12.40
N ASP A 9 16.35 -7.41 13.18
CA ASP A 9 16.02 -8.68 13.85
C ASP A 9 15.75 -9.79 12.84
N LEU A 10 15.03 -9.50 11.74
CA LEU A 10 14.78 -10.46 10.66
C LEU A 10 16.10 -10.86 9.96
N VAL A 11 16.92 -9.89 9.57
CA VAL A 11 18.22 -10.15 8.93
C VAL A 11 19.16 -10.90 9.86
N GLY A 12 19.11 -10.61 11.17
CA GLY A 12 19.88 -11.28 12.21
C GLY A 12 19.30 -12.61 12.69
N GLY A 13 18.19 -13.08 12.11
CA GLY A 13 17.54 -14.34 12.47
C GLY A 13 16.90 -14.39 13.86
N GLN A 14 16.62 -13.24 14.48
CA GLN A 14 15.91 -13.14 15.75
C GLN A 14 14.40 -13.32 15.60
N ILE A 15 13.87 -13.01 14.41
CA ILE A 15 12.50 -13.30 14.01
C ILE A 15 12.50 -14.03 12.67
N ASP A 16 11.56 -14.96 12.48
CA ASP A 16 11.50 -15.77 11.24
C ASP A 16 10.84 -15.01 10.08
N MET A 17 9.88 -14.14 10.40
CA MET A 17 9.00 -13.50 9.42
C MET A 17 8.51 -12.12 9.90
N MET A 18 8.25 -11.22 8.95
CA MET A 18 7.74 -9.87 9.20
C MET A 18 6.85 -9.40 8.05
N PHE A 19 5.82 -8.60 8.36
CA PHE A 19 5.13 -7.77 7.38
C PHE A 19 5.80 -6.40 7.29
N ASP A 20 6.09 -5.95 6.07
CA ASP A 20 6.88 -4.74 5.89
C ASP A 20 6.49 -3.96 4.62
N ALA A 21 6.85 -2.68 4.59
CA ALA A 21 6.75 -1.83 3.42
C ALA A 21 7.84 -2.21 2.40
N ILE A 22 7.41 -2.58 1.19
CA ILE A 22 8.28 -3.14 0.16
C ILE A 22 9.41 -2.19 -0.19
N GLY A 23 9.15 -0.89 -0.37
CA GLY A 23 10.19 0.09 -0.68
C GLY A 23 11.31 0.19 0.36
N ALA A 24 11.05 -0.19 1.61
CA ALA A 24 12.04 -0.14 2.68
C ALA A 24 12.85 -1.44 2.84
N ILE A 25 12.26 -2.60 2.54
CA ILE A 25 12.91 -3.92 2.64
C ILE A 25 13.52 -4.40 1.31
N GLN A 26 13.24 -3.70 0.21
CA GLN A 26 13.70 -4.06 -1.12
C GLN A 26 15.22 -4.26 -1.25
N PRO A 27 16.10 -3.44 -0.64
CA PRO A 27 17.54 -3.68 -0.70
C PRO A 27 17.96 -5.03 -0.10
N GLN A 28 17.31 -5.46 0.99
CA GLN A 28 17.59 -6.73 1.66
C GLN A 28 17.04 -7.92 0.88
N ILE A 29 15.92 -7.74 0.15
CA ILE A 29 15.40 -8.74 -0.78
C ILE A 29 16.38 -8.90 -1.95
N GLN A 30 16.85 -7.79 -2.54
CA GLN A 30 17.75 -7.79 -3.68
C GLN A 30 19.13 -8.36 -3.35
N SER A 31 19.63 -8.16 -2.13
CA SER A 31 20.89 -8.75 -1.68
C SER A 31 20.79 -10.24 -1.31
N GLY A 32 19.57 -10.79 -1.24
CA GLY A 32 19.31 -12.15 -0.79
C GLY A 32 19.42 -12.35 0.72
N ALA A 33 19.57 -11.26 1.50
CA ALA A 33 19.59 -11.33 2.97
C ALA A 33 18.26 -11.78 3.57
N VAL A 34 17.15 -11.48 2.89
CA VAL A 34 15.81 -11.97 3.21
C VAL A 34 15.10 -12.42 1.94
N ARG A 35 14.07 -13.26 2.09
CA ARG A 35 13.24 -13.72 0.98
C ARG A 35 11.83 -13.17 1.08
N ALA A 36 11.35 -12.52 0.03
CA ALA A 36 9.94 -12.14 -0.10
C ALA A 36 9.08 -13.40 -0.31
N LEU A 37 8.11 -13.62 0.57
CA LEU A 37 7.24 -14.81 0.52
C LEU A 37 5.94 -14.55 -0.25
N ALA A 38 5.31 -13.40 -0.01
CA ALA A 38 4.10 -12.96 -0.69
C ALA A 38 3.94 -11.44 -0.57
N VAL A 39 3.18 -10.84 -1.48
CA VAL A 39 2.69 -9.46 -1.35
C VAL A 39 1.26 -9.45 -0.80
N THR A 40 0.92 -8.41 -0.04
CA THR A 40 -0.41 -8.26 0.58
C THR A 40 -1.45 -7.62 -0.35
N SER A 41 -1.00 -7.07 -1.49
CA SER A 41 -1.85 -6.46 -2.51
C SER A 41 -2.74 -7.48 -3.21
N SER A 42 -3.82 -6.99 -3.80
CA SER A 42 -4.77 -7.80 -4.58
C SER A 42 -4.12 -8.43 -5.82
N LYS A 43 -3.05 -7.83 -6.33
CA LYS A 43 -2.30 -8.25 -7.51
C LYS A 43 -0.81 -8.28 -7.21
N ARG A 44 -0.07 -9.10 -7.95
CA ARG A 44 1.40 -9.10 -7.91
C ARG A 44 1.95 -7.73 -8.32
N LEU A 45 3.11 -7.38 -7.77
CA LEU A 45 3.77 -6.13 -8.16
C LEU A 45 4.51 -6.30 -9.49
N PRO A 46 4.43 -5.33 -10.42
CA PRO A 46 5.15 -5.40 -11.69
C PRO A 46 6.67 -5.55 -11.57
N ASN A 47 7.26 -5.01 -10.50
CA ASN A 47 8.69 -5.10 -10.22
C ASN A 47 9.10 -6.36 -9.42
N MET A 48 8.13 -7.20 -9.03
CA MET A 48 8.34 -8.47 -8.32
C MET A 48 7.35 -9.54 -8.83
N PRO A 49 7.34 -9.83 -10.15
CA PRO A 49 6.30 -10.70 -10.75
C PRO A 49 6.35 -12.15 -10.26
N ASP A 50 7.50 -12.60 -9.77
CA ASP A 50 7.70 -13.95 -9.24
C ASP A 50 7.15 -14.13 -7.82
N VAL A 51 6.89 -13.03 -7.10
CA VAL A 51 6.34 -13.08 -5.74
C VAL A 51 4.81 -13.13 -5.82
N PRO A 52 4.18 -14.20 -5.31
CA PRO A 52 2.73 -14.34 -5.36
C PRO A 52 2.03 -13.35 -4.42
N THR A 53 0.74 -13.14 -4.62
CA THR A 53 -0.09 -12.49 -3.58
C THR A 53 -0.37 -13.46 -2.44
N LEU A 54 -0.75 -12.95 -1.26
CA LEU A 54 -1.22 -13.82 -0.17
C LEU A 54 -2.47 -14.61 -0.55
N ALA A 55 -3.34 -14.03 -1.37
CA ALA A 55 -4.52 -14.71 -1.89
C ALA A 55 -4.15 -15.90 -2.79
N GLU A 56 -3.13 -15.76 -3.64
CA GLU A 56 -2.58 -16.86 -4.46
C GLU A 56 -1.87 -17.91 -3.60
N SER A 57 -1.27 -17.50 -2.48
CA SER A 57 -0.58 -18.37 -1.52
C SER A 57 -1.52 -19.08 -0.53
N GLY A 58 -2.83 -19.05 -0.77
CA GLY A 58 -3.83 -19.83 -0.01
C GLY A 58 -4.66 -19.05 1.00
N VAL A 59 -4.37 -17.76 1.23
CA VAL A 59 -5.17 -16.90 2.12
C VAL A 59 -6.26 -16.19 1.31
N LYS A 60 -7.28 -16.95 0.88
CA LYS A 60 -8.34 -16.45 0.00
C LYS A 60 -8.99 -15.18 0.53
N GLY A 61 -9.16 -14.18 -0.34
CA GLY A 61 -9.78 -12.90 0.00
C GLY A 61 -8.88 -11.96 0.81
N TYR A 62 -7.63 -12.35 1.11
CA TYR A 62 -6.68 -11.45 1.76
C TYR A 62 -6.27 -10.33 0.80
N GLU A 63 -6.46 -9.11 1.27
CA GLU A 63 -6.03 -7.90 0.58
C GLU A 63 -5.82 -6.81 1.63
N PHE A 64 -4.57 -6.37 1.77
CA PHE A 64 -4.17 -5.23 2.57
C PHE A 64 -3.24 -4.35 1.72
N GLU A 65 -3.70 -3.15 1.38
CA GLU A 65 -2.93 -2.14 0.65
C GLU A 65 -2.96 -0.82 1.42
N SER A 66 -1.79 -0.19 1.54
CA SER A 66 -1.68 1.17 2.07
C SER A 66 -1.81 2.15 0.90
N VAL A 67 -2.95 2.83 0.81
CA VAL A 67 -3.21 3.82 -0.26
C VAL A 67 -3.05 5.22 0.30
N SER A 68 -2.26 6.04 -0.40
CA SER A 68 -2.14 7.48 -0.13
C SER A 68 -2.97 8.25 -1.16
N GLY A 69 -3.78 9.20 -0.68
CA GLY A 69 -4.62 10.04 -1.53
C GLY A 69 -4.77 11.45 -0.96
N LEU A 70 -5.37 12.34 -1.75
CA LEU A 70 -5.63 13.72 -1.37
C LEU A 70 -7.11 13.89 -1.01
N MET A 71 -7.37 14.65 0.04
CA MET A 71 -8.71 15.00 0.51
C MET A 71 -8.84 16.52 0.56
N ALA A 72 -10.06 17.02 0.38
CA ALA A 72 -10.41 18.43 0.51
C ALA A 72 -11.52 18.59 1.55
N PRO A 73 -11.66 19.78 2.17
CA PRO A 73 -12.74 20.05 3.12
C PRO A 73 -14.13 19.84 2.52
N GLU A 74 -15.10 19.51 3.38
CA GLU A 74 -16.51 19.47 3.00
C GLU A 74 -16.95 20.82 2.43
N GLY A 75 -17.75 20.79 1.35
CA GLY A 75 -18.22 21.99 0.66
C GLY A 75 -17.23 22.58 -0.34
N THR A 76 -16.05 21.97 -0.55
CA THR A 76 -15.14 22.39 -1.63
C THR A 76 -15.87 22.30 -2.98
N PRO A 77 -15.92 23.40 -3.77
CA PRO A 77 -16.60 23.40 -5.06
C PRO A 77 -16.07 22.34 -6.04
N LYS A 78 -16.97 21.73 -6.83
CA LYS A 78 -16.63 20.64 -7.75
C LYS A 78 -15.56 21.04 -8.78
N ASP A 79 -15.61 22.27 -9.28
CA ASP A 79 -14.61 22.79 -10.23
C ASP A 79 -13.20 22.83 -9.64
N ILE A 80 -13.06 23.11 -8.34
CA ILE A 80 -11.77 23.04 -7.63
C ILE A 80 -11.30 21.59 -7.48
N ILE A 81 -12.20 20.68 -7.12
CA ILE A 81 -11.90 19.24 -7.02
C ILE A 81 -11.44 18.69 -8.38
N ASP A 82 -12.17 19.01 -9.45
CA ASP A 82 -11.86 18.55 -10.80
C ASP A 82 -10.51 19.11 -11.26
N LYS A 83 -10.21 20.38 -10.95
CA LYS A 83 -8.91 21.01 -11.24
C LYS A 83 -7.75 20.33 -10.50
N LEU A 84 -7.93 20.02 -9.21
CA LEU A 84 -6.94 19.32 -8.40
C LEU A 84 -6.70 17.89 -8.92
N ASN A 85 -7.78 17.14 -9.19
CA ASN A 85 -7.69 15.78 -9.73
C ASN A 85 -6.97 15.76 -11.08
N LYS A 86 -7.26 16.72 -11.97
CA LYS A 86 -6.59 16.86 -13.25
C LYS A 86 -5.09 17.11 -13.07
N ALA A 87 -4.71 18.08 -12.24
CA ALA A 87 -3.30 18.40 -11.99
C ALA A 87 -2.53 17.20 -11.41
N VAL A 88 -3.12 16.49 -10.45
CA VAL A 88 -2.54 15.27 -9.86
C VAL A 88 -2.39 14.19 -10.93
N THR A 89 -3.43 13.95 -11.73
CA THR A 89 -3.41 12.94 -12.80
C THR A 89 -2.32 13.24 -13.82
N GLU A 90 -2.15 14.51 -14.20
CA GLU A 90 -1.09 14.95 -15.10
C GLU A 90 0.31 14.72 -14.48
N SER A 91 0.51 15.10 -13.22
CA SER A 91 1.77 14.85 -12.52
C SER A 91 2.09 13.36 -12.36
N VAL A 92 1.10 12.52 -12.04
CA VAL A 92 1.28 11.07 -11.89
C VAL A 92 1.55 10.39 -13.25
N ARG A 93 1.19 11.02 -14.37
CA ARG A 93 1.51 10.53 -15.72
C ARG A 93 2.91 10.90 -16.18
N ASP A 94 3.58 11.81 -15.47
CA ASP A 94 4.98 12.12 -15.74
C ASP A 94 5.86 10.89 -15.46
N LYS A 95 6.76 10.57 -16.39
CA LYS A 95 7.58 9.36 -16.31
C LYS A 95 8.56 9.38 -15.15
N ASP A 96 9.08 10.55 -14.79
CA ASP A 96 10.02 10.67 -13.67
C ASP A 96 9.28 10.45 -12.35
N VAL A 97 8.06 10.97 -12.23
CA VAL A 97 7.18 10.73 -11.08
C VAL A 97 6.81 9.24 -10.97
N GLN A 98 6.41 8.61 -12.08
CA GLN A 98 6.14 7.16 -12.09
C GLN A 98 7.37 6.35 -11.70
N THR A 99 8.55 6.72 -12.20
CA THR A 99 9.80 6.03 -11.87
C THR A 99 10.10 6.14 -10.38
N GLN A 100 9.95 7.32 -9.78
CA GLN A 100 10.13 7.51 -8.35
C GLN A 100 9.13 6.70 -7.51
N PHE A 101 7.86 6.67 -7.90
CA PHE A 101 6.86 5.82 -7.23
C PHE A 101 7.19 4.34 -7.34
N MET A 102 7.57 3.86 -8.52
CA MET A 102 7.96 2.45 -8.70
C MET A 102 9.22 2.09 -7.90
N GLN A 103 10.18 3.00 -7.77
CA GLN A 103 11.35 2.84 -6.90
C GLN A 103 10.98 2.78 -5.41
N ALA A 104 9.96 3.53 -5.00
CA ALA A 104 9.40 3.48 -3.65
C ALA A 104 8.42 2.30 -3.43
N ALA A 105 8.26 1.41 -4.42
CA ALA A 105 7.26 0.35 -4.45
C ALA A 105 5.80 0.84 -4.25
N MET A 106 5.52 2.05 -4.72
CA MET A 106 4.20 2.64 -4.78
C MET A 106 3.63 2.47 -6.18
N MET A 107 2.38 2.02 -6.27
CA MET A 107 1.68 1.91 -7.55
C MET A 107 0.85 3.17 -7.81
N PRO A 108 1.17 3.95 -8.86
CA PRO A 108 0.39 5.13 -9.20
C PRO A 108 -1.05 4.75 -9.58
N ARG A 109 -2.02 5.47 -9.02
CA ARG A 109 -3.45 5.38 -9.37
C ARG A 109 -3.93 6.75 -9.83
N THR A 110 -4.73 6.79 -10.89
CA THR A 110 -5.30 8.03 -11.46
C THR A 110 -6.80 7.90 -11.59
N GLU A 111 -7.44 7.64 -10.44
CA GLU A 111 -8.88 7.46 -10.34
C GLU A 111 -9.61 8.81 -10.30
N THR A 112 -10.89 8.82 -10.66
CA THR A 112 -11.72 10.01 -10.50
C THR A 112 -12.02 10.24 -9.01
N PRO A 113 -12.36 11.47 -8.59
CA PRO A 113 -12.75 11.77 -7.21
C PRO A 113 -13.88 10.86 -6.71
N GLU A 114 -14.86 10.55 -7.57
CA GLU A 114 -16.02 9.72 -7.24
C GLU A 114 -15.61 8.26 -6.96
N VAL A 115 -14.75 7.69 -7.82
CA VAL A 115 -14.24 6.32 -7.65
C VAL A 115 -13.39 6.21 -6.38
N PHE A 116 -12.52 7.19 -6.13
CA PHE A 116 -11.70 7.22 -4.92
C PHE A 116 -12.55 7.37 -3.65
N GLY A 117 -13.59 8.22 -3.69
CA GLY A 117 -14.51 8.41 -2.57
C GLY A 117 -15.34 7.16 -2.25
N GLU A 118 -15.79 6.43 -3.26
CA GLU A 118 -16.48 5.14 -3.08
C GLU A 118 -15.54 4.10 -2.46
N TRP A 119 -14.33 3.96 -3.03
CA TRP A 119 -13.30 3.04 -2.51
C TRP A 119 -12.96 3.34 -1.04
N LEU A 120 -12.79 4.62 -0.69
CA LEU A 120 -12.47 5.05 0.67
C LEU A 120 -13.62 4.68 1.63
N SER A 121 -14.86 4.93 1.23
CA SER A 121 -16.05 4.61 2.04
C SER A 121 -16.18 3.10 2.28
N VAL A 122 -15.93 2.28 1.26
CA VAL A 122 -15.91 0.82 1.37
C VAL A 122 -14.76 0.34 2.26
N SER A 123 -13.57 0.92 2.09
CA SER A 123 -12.37 0.55 2.86
C SER A 123 -12.51 0.86 4.34
N ILE A 124 -13.06 2.03 4.70
CA ILE A 124 -13.35 2.39 6.09
C ILE A 124 -14.25 1.35 6.75
N ARG A 125 -15.34 0.94 6.07
CA ARG A 125 -16.24 -0.10 6.58
C ARG A 125 -15.53 -1.44 6.74
N LYS A 126 -14.84 -1.91 5.69
CA LYS A 126 -14.07 -3.17 5.70
C LYS A 126 -13.11 -3.21 6.88
N TRP A 127 -12.31 -2.16 7.10
CA TRP A 127 -11.32 -2.15 8.17
C TRP A 127 -11.94 -2.01 9.56
N ALA A 128 -13.05 -1.28 9.71
CA ALA A 128 -13.80 -1.25 10.97
C ALA A 128 -14.28 -2.65 11.36
N ASP A 129 -14.84 -3.41 10.42
CA ASP A 129 -15.31 -4.78 10.64
C ASP A 129 -14.14 -5.72 10.98
N VAL A 130 -13.01 -5.59 10.27
CA VAL A 130 -11.79 -6.37 10.55
C VAL A 130 -11.26 -6.08 11.96
N PHE A 131 -11.16 -4.82 12.37
CA PHE A 131 -10.69 -4.47 13.72
C PHE A 131 -11.62 -5.02 14.80
N ALA A 132 -12.94 -4.91 14.60
CA ALA A 132 -13.94 -5.47 15.50
C ALA A 132 -13.82 -7.00 15.61
N ALA A 133 -13.69 -7.69 14.48
CA ALA A 133 -13.53 -9.15 14.44
C ALA A 133 -12.21 -9.63 15.05
N ALA A 134 -11.12 -8.87 14.88
CA ALA A 134 -9.81 -9.18 15.43
C ALA A 134 -9.67 -8.81 16.93
N GLY A 135 -10.68 -8.19 17.54
CA GLY A 135 -10.64 -7.74 18.93
C GLY A 135 -9.64 -6.61 19.19
N ILE A 136 -9.21 -5.90 18.14
CA ILE A 136 -8.24 -4.81 18.23
C ILE A 136 -8.97 -3.57 18.72
N LYS A 137 -8.47 -2.97 19.81
CA LYS A 137 -8.98 -1.70 20.35
C LYS A 137 -7.91 -0.61 20.16
N PRO A 138 -8.30 0.65 19.97
CA PRO A 138 -7.36 1.76 20.08
C PRO A 138 -6.68 1.69 21.45
N ASN A 139 -5.35 1.72 21.47
CA ASN A 139 -4.63 1.93 22.73
C ASN A 139 -4.89 3.37 23.16
N ASN A 140 -5.53 3.55 24.32
CA ASN A 140 -5.60 4.83 25.03
C ASN A 140 -4.31 5.04 25.83
#